data_AF-A0A8W8KY14-F1
#
_entry.id   AF-A0A8W8KY14-F1
#
_cell.length_a   1.000
_cell.length_b   1.000
_cell.length_c   1.000
_cell.angle_alpha   90.00
_cell.angle_beta   90.00
_cell.angle_gamma   90.00
#
_symmetry.space_group_name_H-M   'P 1'
#
loop_
_entity.id
_entity.type
_entity.pdbx_description
1 polymer ?
#
loop_
_entity_poly.entity_id
_entity_poly.type
_entity_poly.pdbx_seq_one_letter_code
_entity_poly.pdbx_strand_id
1 'polypeptide(L)'
;KMVSIKTFLNIHRGEIFVAATMGIVLIIVIRKRQKKRIKKAYPSNTIIHHQIGRGPYAPSITPFAVKLETYLRMAKVPYLNENDSVTNRSSKGKLTWIEYNGQEVADSEFCIQFINKTFNIDLDKNFSDEEIGAGRAIQRMVDEHLHWTVALQRWVYDPKHGIDVRKFLNIPWPMFYMVGNLVKKQSYAQGVGRHSEEEVLQVMDEDLMALSKFLGMKKFMLGEQASQTDCAVFGMLSQIHWHSFGGTGETLYKKYPNLSAYCERMKAKFWPDWNECITEGWTRTAEFFGPIIYNTK
;
A
#
# COMPACT_ATOMS: atom_id res chain seq x y z
N LYS A 1 6.94 48.58 -15.69
CA LYS A 1 5.67 49.07 -15.09
C LYS A 1 4.94 47.88 -14.48
N MET A 2 4.96 47.74 -13.15
CA MET A 2 4.20 46.70 -12.45
C MET A 2 2.71 47.01 -12.62
N VAL A 3 1.98 46.15 -13.32
CA VAL A 3 0.51 46.22 -13.34
C VAL A 3 0.05 45.96 -11.91
N SER A 4 -0.67 46.92 -11.33
CA SER A 4 -1.23 46.77 -9.98
C SER A 4 -2.09 45.51 -9.93
N ILE A 5 -1.96 44.71 -8.86
CA ILE A 5 -2.76 43.49 -8.64
C ILE A 5 -4.27 43.80 -8.78
N LYS A 6 -4.71 45.00 -8.39
CA LYS A 6 -6.09 45.45 -8.60
C LYS A 6 -6.48 45.57 -10.08
N THR A 7 -5.57 46.05 -10.92
CA THR A 7 -5.79 46.18 -12.36
C THR A 7 -5.84 44.81 -13.03
N PHE A 8 -4.95 43.89 -12.66
CA PHE A 8 -4.95 42.51 -13.15
C PHE A 8 -6.25 41.76 -12.77
N LEU A 9 -6.66 41.84 -11.50
CA LEU A 9 -7.88 41.21 -11.01
C LEU A 9 -9.14 41.78 -11.67
N ASN A 10 -9.17 43.07 -12.00
CA ASN A 10 -10.29 43.67 -12.71
C ASN A 10 -10.35 43.26 -14.18
N ILE A 11 -9.20 43.16 -14.86
CA ILE A 11 -9.13 42.74 -16.28
C ILE A 11 -9.54 41.27 -16.43
N HIS A 12 -9.06 40.38 -15.56
CA HIS A 12 -9.31 38.93 -15.65
C HIS A 12 -10.46 38.44 -14.76
N ARG A 13 -11.29 39.35 -14.22
CA ARG A 13 -12.35 39.01 -13.25
C ARG A 13 -13.33 37.96 -13.78
N GLY A 14 -13.70 38.05 -15.05
CA GLY A 14 -14.60 37.10 -15.72
C GLY A 14 -13.97 35.71 -15.84
N GLU A 15 -12.72 35.63 -16.29
CA GLU A 15 -11.99 34.36 -16.45
C GLU A 15 -11.73 33.67 -15.11
N ILE A 16 -11.37 34.44 -14.08
CA ILE A 16 -11.20 33.94 -12.70
C ILE A 16 -12.52 33.38 -12.16
N PHE A 17 -13.64 34.09 -12.40
CA PHE A 17 -14.96 33.63 -11.98
C PHE A 17 -15.38 32.34 -12.71
N VAL A 18 -15.10 32.24 -14.01
CA VAL A 18 -15.36 31.01 -14.80
C VAL A 18 -14.49 29.85 -14.32
N ALA A 19 -13.20 30.07 -14.07
CA ALA A 19 -12.31 29.03 -13.55
C ALA A 19 -12.73 28.55 -12.15
N ALA A 20 -13.10 29.47 -11.25
CA ALA A 20 -13.59 29.14 -9.91
C ALA A 20 -14.92 28.37 -9.94
N THR A 21 -15.86 28.78 -10.79
CA THR A 21 -17.16 28.09 -10.95
C THR A 21 -16.99 26.70 -11.56
N MET A 22 -16.14 26.54 -12.59
CA MET A 22 -15.79 25.21 -13.11
C MET A 22 -15.12 24.33 -12.06
N GLY A 23 -14.24 24.89 -11.23
CA GLY A 23 -13.63 24.18 -10.10
C GLY A 23 -14.67 23.70 -9.08
N ILE A 24 -15.62 24.55 -8.71
CA ILE A 24 -16.72 24.21 -7.80
C ILE A 24 -17.64 23.14 -8.41
N VAL A 25 -18.02 23.27 -9.68
CA VAL A 25 -18.84 22.26 -10.38
C VAL A 25 -18.10 20.92 -10.44
N LEU A 26 -16.79 20.93 -10.73
CA LEU A 26 -15.98 19.71 -10.74
C LEU A 26 -15.93 19.07 -9.35
N ILE A 27 -15.74 19.85 -8.28
CA ILE A 27 -15.79 19.37 -6.88
C ILE A 27 -17.17 18.78 -6.56
N ILE A 28 -18.26 19.43 -6.97
CA ILE A 28 -19.63 18.95 -6.74
C ILE A 28 -19.88 17.64 -7.51
N VAL A 29 -19.43 17.54 -8.76
CA VAL A 29 -19.54 16.33 -9.58
C VAL A 29 -18.72 15.19 -8.97
N ILE A 30 -17.50 15.46 -8.51
CA ILE A 30 -16.66 14.48 -7.82
C ILE A 30 -17.35 14.01 -6.53
N ARG A 31 -17.87 14.92 -5.69
CA ARG A 31 -18.59 14.59 -4.45
C ARG A 31 -19.89 13.83 -4.72
N LYS A 32 -20.64 14.19 -5.76
CA LYS A 32 -21.86 13.46 -6.17
C LYS A 32 -21.53 12.06 -6.70
N ARG A 33 -20.44 11.89 -7.45
CA ARG A 33 -19.97 10.56 -7.89
C ARG A 33 -19.49 9.70 -6.72
N GLN A 34 -18.76 10.29 -5.76
CA GLN A 34 -18.37 9.60 -4.52
C GLN A 34 -19.59 9.12 -3.71
N LYS A 35 -20.68 9.91 -3.66
CA LYS A 35 -21.93 9.53 -2.99
C LYS A 35 -22.74 8.45 -3.72
N LYS A 36 -22.50 8.22 -5.02
CA LYS A 36 -23.25 7.27 -5.85
C LYS A 36 -22.52 5.93 -5.98
N ARG A 37 -21.89 5.45 -4.89
CA ARG A 37 -21.46 4.04 -4.82
C ARG A 37 -22.70 3.17 -4.93
N ILE A 38 -22.77 2.37 -5.99
CA ILE A 38 -23.73 1.27 -6.05
C ILE A 38 -23.34 0.35 -4.88
N LYS A 39 -24.17 0.32 -3.83
CA LYS A 39 -23.97 -0.61 -2.72
C LYS A 39 -24.19 -2.01 -3.26
N LYS A 40 -23.09 -2.71 -3.57
CA LYS A 40 -23.12 -4.15 -3.80
C LYS A 40 -23.60 -4.81 -2.51
N ALA A 41 -24.49 -5.79 -2.63
CA ALA A 41 -24.88 -6.60 -1.50
C ALA A 41 -23.77 -7.63 -1.26
N TYR A 42 -23.08 -7.50 -0.13
CA TYR A 42 -22.06 -8.46 0.29
C TYR A 42 -22.62 -9.44 1.33
N PRO A 43 -22.04 -10.65 1.44
CA PRO A 43 -22.41 -11.58 2.49
C PRO A 43 -22.24 -10.95 3.88
N SER A 44 -23.20 -11.19 4.77
CA SER A 44 -23.07 -10.77 6.18
C SER A 44 -21.91 -11.49 6.86
N ASN A 45 -21.33 -10.84 7.88
CA ASN A 45 -20.24 -11.37 8.69
C ASN A 45 -18.99 -11.78 7.89
N THR A 46 -18.78 -11.16 6.74
CA THR A 46 -17.58 -11.34 5.91
C THR A 46 -16.89 -10.01 5.73
N ILE A 47 -15.56 -9.97 5.91
CA ILE A 47 -14.77 -8.77 5.64
C ILE A 47 -14.67 -8.58 4.13
N ILE A 48 -15.01 -7.40 3.63
CA ILE A 48 -14.77 -7.03 2.23
C ILE A 48 -13.53 -6.17 2.20
N HIS A 49 -12.43 -6.72 1.71
CA HIS A 49 -11.15 -6.05 1.56
C HIS A 49 -11.09 -5.36 0.20
N HIS A 50 -11.20 -4.04 0.22
CA HIS A 50 -11.13 -3.21 -0.98
C HIS A 50 -9.68 -2.88 -1.32
N GLN A 51 -9.27 -3.17 -2.55
CA GLN A 51 -7.92 -2.90 -3.07
C GLN A 51 -7.91 -2.72 -4.60
N ILE A 52 -6.79 -2.30 -5.19
CA ILE A 52 -6.69 -1.92 -6.62
C ILE A 52 -6.47 -3.09 -7.60
N GLY A 53 -6.74 -4.32 -7.18
CA GLY A 53 -6.55 -5.52 -8.01
C GLY A 53 -5.23 -6.26 -7.77
N ARG A 54 -5.14 -7.44 -8.38
CA ARG A 54 -3.99 -8.35 -8.24
C ARG A 54 -2.75 -7.86 -8.98
N GLY A 55 -1.61 -7.92 -8.30
CA GLY A 55 -0.31 -7.53 -8.86
C GLY A 55 0.28 -8.55 -9.85
N PRO A 56 1.29 -8.13 -10.65
CA PRO A 56 1.93 -9.00 -11.63
C PRO A 56 2.73 -10.14 -11.00
N TYR A 57 3.43 -9.87 -9.90
CA TYR A 57 4.30 -10.86 -9.25
C TYR A 57 4.11 -10.95 -7.73
N ALA A 58 3.22 -10.14 -7.17
CA ALA A 58 2.80 -10.18 -5.77
C ALA A 58 1.30 -9.84 -5.67
N PRO A 59 0.58 -10.24 -4.61
CA PRO A 59 -0.87 -10.15 -4.56
C PRO A 59 -1.47 -8.76 -4.77
N SER A 60 -0.70 -7.71 -4.52
CA SER A 60 -1.07 -6.33 -4.83
C SER A 60 0.18 -5.48 -5.07
N ILE A 61 0.05 -4.41 -5.86
CA ILE A 61 1.12 -3.40 -6.03
C ILE A 61 1.14 -2.35 -4.92
N THR A 62 0.26 -2.48 -3.92
CA THR A 62 0.26 -1.65 -2.71
C THR A 62 0.66 -2.51 -1.51
N PRO A 63 1.69 -2.10 -0.74
CA PRO A 63 2.16 -2.86 0.41
C PRO A 63 1.08 -2.98 1.49
N PHE A 64 0.20 -1.99 1.60
CA PHE A 64 -0.84 -1.96 2.63
C PHE A 64 -1.96 -2.98 2.37
N ALA A 65 -2.27 -3.27 1.10
CA ALA A 65 -3.22 -4.35 0.78
C ALA A 65 -2.61 -5.72 1.09
N VAL A 66 -1.33 -5.95 0.73
CA VAL A 66 -0.62 -7.19 1.07
C VAL A 66 -0.52 -7.36 2.59
N LYS A 67 -0.21 -6.29 3.33
CA LYS A 67 -0.20 -6.28 4.80
C LYS A 67 -1.54 -6.72 5.38
N LEU A 68 -2.63 -6.07 4.96
CA LEU A 68 -3.96 -6.33 5.48
C LEU A 68 -4.48 -7.73 5.11
N GLU A 69 -4.26 -8.17 3.87
CA GLU A 69 -4.65 -9.51 3.42
C GLU A 69 -3.83 -10.60 4.11
N THR A 70 -2.52 -10.37 4.35
CA THR A 70 -1.69 -11.26 5.15
C THR A 70 -2.20 -11.36 6.59
N TYR A 71 -2.61 -10.24 7.19
CA TYR A 71 -3.21 -10.23 8.52
C TYR A 71 -4.49 -11.07 8.58
N LEU A 72 -5.43 -10.83 7.66
CA LEU A 72 -6.67 -11.61 7.55
C LEU A 72 -6.37 -13.11 7.40
N ARG A 73 -5.33 -13.46 6.63
CA ARG A 73 -4.87 -14.83 6.44
C ARG A 73 -4.29 -15.45 7.71
N MET A 74 -3.44 -14.73 8.42
CA MET A 74 -2.85 -15.16 9.69
C MET A 74 -3.91 -15.35 10.78
N ALA A 75 -4.85 -14.42 10.85
CA ALA A 75 -5.96 -14.41 11.79
C ALA A 75 -7.09 -15.40 11.44
N LYS A 76 -7.02 -16.01 10.24
CA LYS A 76 -8.04 -16.92 9.69
C LYS A 76 -9.44 -16.30 9.65
N VAL A 77 -9.52 -14.99 9.40
CA VAL A 77 -10.79 -14.26 9.30
C VAL A 77 -11.33 -14.42 7.87
N PRO A 78 -12.59 -14.85 7.68
CA PRO A 78 -13.20 -14.92 6.35
C PRO A 78 -13.28 -13.55 5.69
N TYR A 79 -12.81 -13.45 4.46
CA TYR A 79 -12.84 -12.20 3.69
C TYR A 79 -13.04 -12.44 2.20
N LEU A 80 -13.49 -11.40 1.51
CA LEU A 80 -13.53 -11.30 0.05
C LEU A 80 -12.70 -10.10 -0.39
N ASN A 81 -12.02 -10.21 -1.53
CA ASN A 81 -11.37 -9.06 -2.16
C ASN A 81 -12.34 -8.39 -3.15
N GLU A 82 -12.50 -7.08 -3.03
CA GLU A 82 -13.13 -6.25 -4.04
C GLU A 82 -12.03 -5.46 -4.77
N ASN A 83 -11.94 -5.69 -6.08
CA ASN A 83 -10.93 -5.06 -6.94
C ASN A 83 -11.47 -3.74 -7.51
N ASP A 84 -11.16 -2.67 -6.78
CA ASP A 84 -11.59 -1.32 -7.05
C ASP A 84 -10.70 -0.59 -8.08
N SER A 85 -11.29 0.37 -8.78
CA SER A 85 -10.48 1.36 -9.53
C SER A 85 -9.77 2.31 -8.57
N VAL A 86 -8.66 2.92 -9.00
CA VAL A 86 -7.92 3.95 -8.22
C VAL A 86 -8.75 5.18 -7.83
N THR A 87 -9.92 5.36 -8.44
CA THR A 87 -10.85 6.44 -8.14
C THR A 87 -11.83 6.07 -7.02
N ASN A 88 -12.04 4.78 -6.75
CA ASN A 88 -12.82 4.33 -5.61
C ASN A 88 -11.91 4.27 -4.38
N ARG A 89 -12.01 5.30 -3.54
CA ARG A 89 -11.19 5.47 -2.33
C ARG A 89 -12.10 5.55 -1.12
N SER A 90 -11.60 5.10 0.02
CA SER A 90 -12.30 5.25 1.29
C SER A 90 -12.61 6.72 1.62
N SER A 91 -13.42 6.93 2.64
CA SER A 91 -13.72 8.21 3.30
C SER A 91 -12.47 9.02 3.66
N LYS A 92 -11.32 8.36 3.88
CA LYS A 92 -10.02 8.99 4.15
C LYS A 92 -9.11 9.08 2.90
N GLY A 93 -9.61 8.75 1.71
CA GLY A 93 -8.84 8.78 0.47
C GLY A 93 -7.86 7.62 0.27
N LYS A 94 -7.93 6.57 1.11
CA LYS A 94 -7.05 5.39 1.05
C LYS A 94 -7.55 4.41 -0.02
N LEU A 95 -6.60 3.75 -0.69
CA LEU A 95 -6.86 2.71 -1.69
C LEU A 95 -7.14 1.34 -1.08
N THR A 96 -6.61 1.10 0.13
CA THR A 96 -6.83 -0.11 0.91
C THR A 96 -7.71 0.22 2.10
N TRP A 97 -8.82 -0.49 2.23
CA TRP A 97 -9.82 -0.32 3.30
C TRP A 97 -10.71 -1.56 3.39
N ILE A 98 -11.55 -1.64 4.44
CA ILE A 98 -12.50 -2.74 4.60
C ILE A 98 -13.94 -2.24 4.73
N GLU A 99 -14.88 -3.07 4.29
CA GLU A 99 -16.29 -2.99 4.66
C GLU A 99 -16.66 -4.23 5.50
N TYR A 100 -17.40 -4.02 6.60
CA TYR A 100 -17.96 -5.10 7.40
C TYR A 100 -19.39 -4.78 7.80
N ASN A 101 -20.36 -5.59 7.37
CA ASN A 101 -21.79 -5.35 7.63
C ASN A 101 -22.24 -3.91 7.31
N GLY A 102 -21.73 -3.35 6.19
CA GLY A 102 -22.02 -1.98 5.75
C GLY A 102 -21.24 -0.88 6.46
N GLN A 103 -20.38 -1.20 7.43
CA GLN A 103 -19.47 -0.26 8.07
C GLN A 103 -18.15 -0.18 7.30
N GLU A 104 -17.81 1.01 6.84
CA GLU A 104 -16.51 1.31 6.25
C GLU A 104 -15.46 1.56 7.33
N VAL A 105 -14.28 0.95 7.19
CA VAL A 105 -13.08 1.26 7.99
C VAL A 105 -11.90 1.49 7.04
N ALA A 106 -11.33 2.69 7.12
CA ALA A 106 -10.25 3.14 6.26
C ALA A 106 -8.89 3.05 6.96
N ASP A 107 -7.84 2.81 6.16
CA ASP A 107 -6.42 2.66 6.57
C ASP A 107 -6.12 1.29 7.19
N SER A 108 -5.08 0.60 6.68
CA SER A 108 -4.79 -0.79 7.04
C SER A 108 -4.55 -1.00 8.54
N GLU A 109 -3.98 -0.01 9.24
CA GLU A 109 -3.74 -0.14 10.68
C GLU A 109 -5.06 -0.12 11.45
N PHE A 110 -5.93 0.84 11.15
CA PHE A 110 -7.25 0.92 11.77
C PHE A 110 -8.15 -0.25 11.36
N CYS A 111 -7.98 -0.78 10.14
CA CYS A 111 -8.66 -2.00 9.70
C CYS A 111 -8.28 -3.18 10.60
N ILE A 112 -6.98 -3.40 10.85
CA ILE A 112 -6.51 -4.46 11.73
C ILE A 112 -7.04 -4.26 13.16
N GLN A 113 -6.94 -3.06 13.72
CA GLN A 113 -7.50 -2.77 15.05
C GLN A 113 -9.00 -3.05 15.15
N PHE A 114 -9.77 -2.72 14.10
CA PHE A 114 -11.18 -3.04 14.02
C PHE A 114 -11.43 -4.55 13.97
N ILE A 115 -10.66 -5.29 13.18
CA ILE A 115 -10.74 -6.77 13.10
C ILE A 115 -10.44 -7.38 14.47
N ASN A 116 -9.36 -6.97 15.14
CA ASN A 116 -8.98 -7.47 16.47
C ASN A 116 -10.12 -7.30 17.46
N LYS A 117 -10.71 -6.10 17.51
CA LYS A 117 -11.84 -5.80 18.39
C LYS A 117 -13.11 -6.60 18.03
N THR A 118 -13.39 -6.74 16.75
CA THR A 118 -14.63 -7.35 16.25
C THR A 118 -14.64 -8.88 16.45
N PHE A 119 -13.50 -9.52 16.23
CA PHE A 119 -13.36 -10.98 16.30
C PHE A 119 -12.64 -11.47 17.57
N ASN A 120 -12.30 -10.55 18.49
CA ASN A 120 -11.53 -10.83 19.70
C ASN A 120 -10.21 -11.58 19.41
N ILE A 121 -9.47 -11.07 18.42
CA ILE A 121 -8.22 -11.64 17.94
C ILE A 121 -7.06 -10.78 18.40
N ASP A 122 -6.02 -11.43 18.88
CA ASP A 122 -4.73 -10.83 19.16
C ASP A 122 -3.63 -11.77 18.70
N LEU A 123 -2.95 -11.41 17.61
CA LEU A 123 -1.82 -12.17 17.07
C LEU A 123 -0.55 -11.95 17.90
N ASP A 124 -0.53 -10.91 18.73
CA ASP A 124 0.64 -10.52 19.50
C ASP A 124 0.54 -10.92 20.99
N LYS A 125 -0.56 -11.59 21.39
CA LYS A 125 -0.89 -11.96 22.79
C LYS A 125 0.18 -12.72 23.58
N ASN A 126 1.11 -13.38 22.89
CA ASN A 126 2.15 -14.22 23.49
C ASN A 126 3.52 -13.54 23.49
N PHE A 127 3.63 -12.32 22.98
CA PHE A 127 4.85 -11.53 23.01
C PHE A 127 4.88 -10.64 24.27
N SER A 128 6.09 -10.34 24.72
CA SER A 128 6.32 -9.38 25.81
C SER A 128 6.01 -7.95 25.38
N ASP A 129 5.75 -7.06 26.35
CA ASP A 129 5.53 -5.63 26.09
C ASP A 129 6.70 -4.98 25.35
N GLU A 130 7.93 -5.42 25.62
CA GLU A 130 9.13 -4.96 24.92
C GLU A 130 9.12 -5.37 23.44
N GLU A 131 8.78 -6.63 23.14
CA GLU A 131 8.67 -7.13 21.76
C GLU A 131 7.54 -6.43 21.00
N ILE A 132 6.40 -6.20 21.63
CA ILE A 132 5.29 -5.44 21.06
C ILE A 132 5.72 -4.00 20.77
N GLY A 133 6.46 -3.36 21.70
CA GLY A 133 7.04 -2.04 21.52
C GLY A 133 8.02 -1.97 20.35
N ALA A 134 8.93 -2.94 20.25
CA ALA A 134 9.87 -3.07 19.13
C ALA A 134 9.14 -3.28 17.79
N GLY A 135 8.12 -4.15 17.78
CA GLY A 135 7.26 -4.39 16.62
C GLY A 135 6.59 -3.11 16.12
N ARG A 136 6.08 -2.28 17.04
CA ARG A 136 5.50 -0.98 16.72
C ARG A 136 6.52 -0.04 16.05
N ALA A 137 7.75 0.03 16.58
CA ALA A 137 8.81 0.86 16.01
C ALA A 137 9.18 0.40 14.58
N ILE A 138 9.35 -0.91 14.39
CA ILE A 138 9.66 -1.51 13.08
C ILE A 138 8.53 -1.23 12.08
N GLN A 139 7.28 -1.43 12.49
CA GLN A 139 6.15 -1.14 11.64
C GLN A 139 6.13 0.34 11.21
N ARG A 140 6.42 1.29 12.11
CA ARG A 140 6.46 2.72 11.76
C ARG A 140 7.59 3.04 10.78
N MET A 141 8.78 2.47 10.97
CA MET A 141 9.88 2.59 10.00
C MET A 141 9.44 2.09 8.62
N VAL A 142 8.79 0.92 8.55
CA VAL A 142 8.37 0.36 7.26
C VAL A 142 7.22 1.14 6.62
N ASP A 143 6.14 1.40 7.36
CA ASP A 143 4.92 2.05 6.84
C ASP A 143 5.16 3.53 6.47
N GLU A 144 5.99 4.25 7.24
CA GLU A 144 6.11 5.71 7.17
C GLU A 144 7.47 6.23 6.71
N HIS A 145 8.49 5.38 6.56
CA HIS A 145 9.84 5.78 6.12
C HIS A 145 10.24 5.01 4.85
N LEU A 146 10.49 3.70 4.96
CA LEU A 146 10.89 2.84 3.84
C LEU A 146 9.89 2.92 2.67
N HIS A 147 8.59 2.98 2.96
CA HIS A 147 7.54 3.20 1.95
C HIS A 147 7.84 4.35 0.98
N TRP A 148 8.31 5.49 1.49
CA TRP A 148 8.52 6.68 0.66
C TRP A 148 9.74 6.54 -0.25
N THR A 149 10.79 5.81 0.20
CA THR A 149 11.94 5.50 -0.65
C THR A 149 11.51 4.61 -1.84
N VAL A 150 10.71 3.58 -1.58
CA VAL A 150 10.17 2.67 -2.60
C VAL A 150 9.22 3.43 -3.55
N ALA A 151 8.37 4.30 -3.02
CA ALA A 151 7.48 5.12 -3.83
C ALA A 151 8.26 6.08 -4.75
N LEU A 152 9.28 6.75 -4.23
CA LEU A 152 10.13 7.64 -5.01
C LEU A 152 10.90 6.90 -6.11
N GLN A 153 11.47 5.74 -5.81
CA GLN A 153 12.12 4.89 -6.81
C GLN A 153 11.14 4.50 -7.93
N ARG A 154 9.96 3.99 -7.56
CA ARG A 154 8.95 3.51 -8.51
C ARG A 154 8.34 4.59 -9.39
N TRP A 155 8.14 5.79 -8.86
CA TRP A 155 7.36 6.84 -9.54
C TRP A 155 8.19 8.02 -10.07
N VAL A 156 9.42 8.20 -9.59
CA VAL A 156 10.22 9.40 -9.85
C VAL A 156 11.60 9.04 -10.41
N TYR A 157 12.38 8.28 -9.65
CA TYR A 157 13.82 8.10 -9.93
C TYR A 157 14.10 6.99 -10.94
N ASP A 158 13.41 5.86 -10.84
CA ASP A 158 13.67 4.70 -11.68
C ASP A 158 12.39 4.03 -12.24
N PRO A 159 11.51 4.77 -12.93
CA PRO A 159 10.24 4.24 -13.44
C PRO A 159 10.39 3.22 -14.57
N LYS A 160 11.62 2.99 -15.06
CA LYS A 160 11.93 2.05 -16.16
C LYS A 160 12.25 0.64 -15.65
N HIS A 161 12.69 0.50 -14.40
CA HIS A 161 12.99 -0.79 -13.78
C HIS A 161 11.83 -1.24 -12.87
N GLY A 162 11.78 -2.53 -12.56
CA GLY A 162 10.67 -3.13 -11.85
C GLY A 162 9.41 -3.27 -12.69
N ILE A 163 8.24 -3.19 -12.05
CA ILE A 163 6.94 -3.33 -12.73
C ILE A 163 6.53 -2.04 -13.46
N ASP A 164 5.93 -2.19 -14.64
CA ASP A 164 5.29 -1.06 -15.34
C ASP A 164 3.96 -0.71 -14.65
N VAL A 165 4.02 0.15 -13.63
CA VAL A 165 2.83 0.64 -12.90
C VAL A 165 1.90 1.49 -13.77
N ARG A 166 2.42 2.10 -14.83
CA ARG A 166 1.62 2.87 -15.79
C ARG A 166 0.73 1.92 -16.58
N LYS A 167 1.27 0.78 -17.04
CA LYS A 167 0.51 -0.31 -17.65
C LYS A 167 -0.47 -0.92 -16.65
N PHE A 168 -0.05 -1.18 -15.41
CA PHE A 168 -0.93 -1.72 -14.34
C PHE A 168 -2.18 -0.86 -14.17
N LEU A 169 -1.98 0.46 -14.01
CA LEU A 169 -3.04 1.39 -13.65
C LEU A 169 -3.75 2.01 -14.87
N ASN A 170 -3.38 1.59 -16.08
CA ASN A 170 -3.85 2.16 -17.35
C ASN A 170 -3.72 3.70 -17.40
N ILE A 171 -2.56 4.22 -16.98
CA ILE A 171 -2.31 5.67 -16.88
C ILE A 171 -1.65 6.17 -18.18
N PRO A 172 -2.18 7.22 -18.84
CA PRO A 172 -1.50 7.85 -19.96
C PRO A 172 -0.18 8.53 -19.55
N TRP A 173 0.79 8.60 -20.47
CA TRP A 173 2.13 9.13 -20.19
C TRP A 173 2.15 10.52 -19.51
N PRO A 174 1.35 11.52 -19.95
CA PRO A 174 1.30 12.82 -19.26
C PRO A 174 0.79 12.73 -17.82
N MET A 175 -0.15 11.82 -17.55
CA MET A 175 -0.70 11.62 -16.21
C MET A 175 0.29 10.90 -15.29
N PHE A 176 1.13 10.03 -15.83
CA PHE A 176 2.18 9.36 -15.08
C PHE A 176 3.14 10.37 -14.41
N TYR A 177 3.61 11.38 -15.16
CA TYR A 177 4.43 12.46 -14.59
C TYR A 177 3.71 13.30 -13.55
N MET A 178 2.41 13.56 -13.71
CA MET A 178 1.64 14.27 -12.69
C MET A 178 1.58 13.46 -11.38
N VAL A 179 1.44 12.13 -11.47
CA VAL A 179 1.49 11.25 -10.29
C VAL A 179 2.90 11.26 -9.67
N GLY A 180 3.97 11.16 -10.46
CA GLY A 180 5.34 11.27 -9.96
C GLY A 180 5.60 12.59 -9.23
N ASN A 181 5.14 13.72 -9.78
CA ASN A 181 5.21 15.02 -9.12
C ASN A 181 4.40 15.10 -7.83
N LEU A 182 3.24 14.44 -7.77
CA LEU A 182 2.45 14.34 -6.56
C LEU A 182 3.17 13.51 -5.48
N VAL A 183 3.76 12.37 -5.85
CA VAL A 183 4.58 11.54 -4.96
C VAL A 183 5.74 12.36 -4.40
N LYS A 184 6.46 13.10 -5.24
CA LYS A 184 7.55 14.00 -4.81
C LYS A 184 7.09 15.07 -3.82
N LYS A 185 5.92 15.69 -4.06
CA LYS A 185 5.35 16.69 -3.13
C LYS A 185 4.96 16.07 -1.78
N GLN A 186 4.36 14.89 -1.80
CA GLN A 186 3.96 14.19 -0.57
C GLN A 186 5.17 13.71 0.22
N SER A 187 6.19 13.15 -0.44
CA SER A 187 7.43 12.74 0.24
C SER A 187 8.22 13.93 0.75
N TYR A 188 8.19 15.08 0.08
CA TYR A 188 8.79 16.32 0.60
C TYR A 188 8.10 16.82 1.87
N ALA A 189 6.76 16.73 1.91
CA ALA A 189 5.98 17.07 3.10
C ALA A 189 6.23 16.09 4.25
N GLN A 190 6.43 14.80 3.95
CA GLN A 190 6.79 13.80 4.95
C GLN A 190 8.23 13.95 5.46
N GLY A 191 9.18 14.33 4.60
CA GLY A 191 10.57 14.60 4.97
C GLY A 191 11.58 13.98 4.00
N VAL A 192 11.42 12.70 3.64
CA VAL A 192 12.37 11.94 2.81
C VAL A 192 12.58 12.59 1.44
N GLY A 193 11.53 13.17 0.85
CA GLY A 193 11.61 13.83 -0.46
C GLY A 193 12.37 15.15 -0.48
N ARG A 194 12.92 15.61 0.65
CA ARG A 194 13.79 16.79 0.74
C ARG A 194 15.24 16.51 0.35
N HIS A 195 15.60 15.23 0.33
CA HIS A 195 16.95 14.74 0.09
C HIS A 195 17.22 14.50 -1.40
N SER A 196 18.50 14.35 -1.76
CA SER A 196 18.90 13.93 -3.11
C SER A 196 18.49 12.47 -3.38
N GLU A 197 18.54 12.03 -4.64
CA GLU A 197 18.25 10.64 -4.97
C GLU A 197 19.22 9.67 -4.28
N GLU A 198 20.51 10.02 -4.23
CA GLU A 198 21.57 9.25 -3.59
C GLU A 198 21.35 9.14 -2.08
N GLU A 199 20.97 10.25 -1.43
CA GLU A 199 20.63 10.27 -0.01
C GLU A 199 19.37 9.43 0.28
N VAL A 200 18.34 9.49 -0.58
CA VAL A 200 17.14 8.64 -0.44
C VAL A 200 17.49 7.16 -0.59
N LEU A 201 18.40 6.81 -1.49
CA LEU A 201 18.91 5.44 -1.64
C LEU A 201 19.72 4.99 -0.43
N GLN A 202 20.51 5.88 0.18
CA GLN A 202 21.19 5.59 1.44
C GLN A 202 20.17 5.32 2.56
N VAL A 203 19.12 6.14 2.67
CA VAL A 203 18.03 5.92 3.63
C VAL A 203 17.37 4.55 3.42
N MET A 204 17.12 4.17 2.16
CA MET A 204 16.58 2.85 1.83
C MET A 204 17.51 1.71 2.29
N ASP A 205 18.82 1.84 2.06
CA ASP A 205 19.85 0.86 2.49
C ASP A 205 19.90 0.73 4.03
N GLU A 206 19.84 1.85 4.74
CA GLU A 206 19.85 1.90 6.21
C GLU A 206 18.62 1.22 6.82
N ASP A 207 17.42 1.49 6.30
CA ASP A 207 16.18 0.84 6.74
C ASP A 207 16.20 -0.68 6.46
N LEU A 208 16.67 -1.10 5.28
CA LEU A 208 16.82 -2.51 4.93
C LEU A 208 17.88 -3.21 5.80
N MET A 209 19.00 -2.54 6.06
CA MET A 209 20.02 -3.02 6.99
C MET A 209 19.47 -3.18 8.40
N ALA A 210 18.67 -2.22 8.89
CA ALA A 210 18.04 -2.28 10.20
C ALA A 210 17.10 -3.48 10.29
N LEU A 211 16.24 -3.70 9.29
CA LEU A 211 15.40 -4.91 9.21
C LEU A 211 16.22 -6.19 9.18
N SER A 212 17.29 -6.23 8.37
CA SER A 212 18.14 -7.41 8.23
C SER A 212 18.84 -7.76 9.55
N LYS A 213 19.40 -6.75 10.24
CA LYS A 213 20.05 -6.91 11.55
C LYS A 213 19.04 -7.30 12.62
N PHE A 214 17.88 -6.66 12.64
CA PHE A 214 16.84 -6.97 13.61
C PHE A 214 16.32 -8.39 13.42
N LEU A 215 16.05 -8.82 12.18
CA LEU A 215 15.67 -10.21 11.88
C LEU A 215 16.78 -11.19 12.32
N GLY A 216 18.03 -10.93 11.94
CA GLY A 216 19.17 -11.79 12.26
C GLY A 216 18.92 -13.22 11.78
N MET A 217 18.95 -14.17 12.71
CA MET A 217 18.67 -15.60 12.47
C MET A 217 17.23 -16.02 12.82
N LYS A 218 16.38 -15.09 13.31
CA LYS A 218 15.00 -15.42 13.69
C LYS A 218 14.17 -15.83 12.47
N LYS A 219 13.17 -16.68 12.68
CA LYS A 219 12.23 -17.06 11.62
C LYS A 219 11.38 -15.88 11.15
N PHE A 220 10.87 -15.12 12.12
CA PHE A 220 10.02 -13.93 11.97
C PHE A 220 10.60 -12.75 12.75
N MET A 221 10.06 -11.55 12.54
CA MET A 221 10.65 -10.32 13.09
C MET A 221 10.81 -10.38 14.60
N LEU A 222 9.77 -10.79 15.32
CA LEU A 222 9.77 -10.85 16.79
C LEU A 222 10.16 -12.22 17.35
N GLY A 223 10.57 -13.20 16.53
CA GLY A 223 11.03 -14.50 17.04
C GLY A 223 10.64 -15.68 16.17
N GLU A 224 10.22 -16.77 16.84
CA GLU A 224 9.86 -18.04 16.20
C GLU A 224 8.42 -18.07 15.67
N GLN A 225 7.53 -17.23 16.23
CA GLN A 225 6.14 -17.10 15.80
C GLN A 225 5.96 -15.82 14.98
N ALA A 226 5.09 -15.88 13.96
CA ALA A 226 4.78 -14.71 13.16
C ALA A 226 3.79 -13.82 13.92
N SER A 227 4.02 -12.52 13.85
CA SER A 227 3.28 -11.47 14.57
C SER A 227 2.55 -10.54 13.59
N GLN A 228 1.77 -9.60 14.11
CA GLN A 228 1.21 -8.52 13.28
C GLN A 228 2.30 -7.67 12.62
N THR A 229 3.47 -7.53 13.26
CA THR A 229 4.61 -6.79 12.70
C THR A 229 5.08 -7.42 11.38
N ASP A 230 5.06 -8.76 11.30
CA ASP A 230 5.43 -9.48 10.10
C ASP A 230 4.49 -9.17 8.92
N CYS A 231 3.21 -8.89 9.17
CA CYS A 231 2.29 -8.47 8.11
C CYS A 231 2.76 -7.16 7.46
N ALA A 232 3.21 -6.20 8.25
CA ALA A 232 3.69 -4.91 7.75
C ALA A 232 5.01 -5.04 6.99
N VAL A 233 5.98 -5.74 7.58
CA VAL A 233 7.30 -5.93 6.97
C VAL A 233 7.20 -6.74 5.69
N PHE A 234 6.44 -7.84 5.70
CA PHE A 234 6.18 -8.64 4.51
C PHE A 234 5.46 -7.83 3.42
N GLY A 235 4.44 -7.05 3.80
CA GLY A 235 3.71 -6.19 2.88
C GLY A 235 4.65 -5.24 2.13
N MET A 236 5.57 -4.57 2.83
CA MET A 236 6.55 -3.69 2.19
C MET A 236 7.62 -4.44 1.40
N LEU A 237 8.28 -5.43 2.00
CA LEU A 237 9.35 -6.15 1.32
C LEU A 237 8.86 -6.88 0.07
N SER A 238 7.58 -7.29 0.02
CA SER A 238 6.98 -7.87 -1.18
C SER A 238 7.06 -6.94 -2.40
N GLN A 239 7.00 -5.63 -2.18
CA GLN A 239 7.08 -4.61 -3.21
C GLN A 239 8.48 -4.43 -3.79
N ILE A 240 9.49 -4.90 -3.07
CA ILE A 240 10.89 -4.86 -3.51
C ILE A 240 11.25 -6.23 -4.07
N HIS A 241 11.02 -7.29 -3.29
CA HIS A 241 11.42 -8.67 -3.59
C HIS A 241 10.81 -9.22 -4.88
N TRP A 242 9.53 -8.93 -5.15
CA TRP A 242 8.85 -9.43 -6.36
C TRP A 242 8.52 -8.37 -7.40
N HIS A 243 8.60 -7.07 -7.09
CA HIS A 243 8.25 -6.00 -8.06
C HIS A 243 9.43 -5.13 -8.49
N SER A 244 10.62 -5.29 -7.91
CA SER A 244 11.84 -4.63 -8.38
C SER A 244 12.67 -5.60 -9.23
N PHE A 245 12.94 -5.21 -10.47
CA PHE A 245 13.75 -5.97 -11.43
C PHE A 245 14.68 -5.02 -12.15
N GLY A 246 15.98 -5.23 -12.01
CA GLY A 246 16.99 -4.25 -12.37
C GLY A 246 16.97 -3.03 -11.47
N GLY A 247 17.90 -2.10 -11.75
CA GLY A 247 17.97 -0.83 -11.05
C GLY A 247 18.60 -0.90 -9.66
N THR A 248 18.66 0.27 -9.02
CA THR A 248 19.38 0.45 -7.77
C THR A 248 18.63 -0.17 -6.59
N GLY A 249 17.31 -0.08 -6.56
CA GLY A 249 16.49 -0.66 -5.48
C GLY A 249 16.63 -2.18 -5.35
N GLU A 250 16.64 -2.93 -6.47
CA GLU A 250 16.90 -4.37 -6.45
C GLU A 250 18.35 -4.68 -6.00
N THR A 251 19.31 -3.89 -6.47
CA THR A 251 20.73 -4.05 -6.12
C THR A 251 20.98 -3.88 -4.63
N LEU A 252 20.37 -2.86 -4.01
CA LEU A 252 20.44 -2.65 -2.55
C LEU A 252 19.82 -3.81 -1.79
N TYR A 253 18.61 -4.23 -2.19
CA TYR A 253 17.90 -5.33 -1.54
C TYR A 253 18.67 -6.65 -1.55
N LYS A 254 19.35 -6.97 -2.66
CA LYS A 254 20.17 -8.18 -2.79
C LYS A 254 21.34 -8.27 -1.80
N LYS A 255 21.74 -7.17 -1.15
CA LYS A 255 22.74 -7.19 -0.06
C LYS A 255 22.25 -7.95 1.19
N TYR A 256 20.94 -8.13 1.34
CA TYR A 256 20.31 -8.67 2.56
C TYR A 256 19.56 -9.99 2.28
N PRO A 257 20.27 -11.10 1.99
CA PRO A 257 19.64 -12.37 1.59
C PRO A 257 18.74 -12.98 2.66
N ASN A 258 18.94 -12.65 3.94
CA ASN A 258 18.06 -13.11 5.02
C ASN A 258 16.65 -12.49 4.92
N LEU A 259 16.51 -11.29 4.35
CA LEU A 259 15.22 -10.67 4.06
C LEU A 259 14.51 -11.35 2.89
N SER A 260 15.24 -11.80 1.88
CA SER A 260 14.67 -12.62 0.78
C SER A 260 14.18 -13.95 1.31
N ALA A 261 14.99 -14.64 2.11
CA ALA A 261 14.59 -15.89 2.76
C ALA A 261 13.37 -15.69 3.68
N TYR A 262 13.27 -14.55 4.37
CA TYR A 262 12.11 -14.18 5.16
C TYR A 262 10.84 -14.01 4.31
N CYS A 263 10.93 -13.32 3.17
CA CYS A 263 9.80 -13.15 2.26
C CYS A 263 9.29 -14.50 1.73
N GLU A 264 10.20 -15.39 1.31
CA GLU A 264 9.81 -16.73 0.85
C GLU A 264 9.15 -17.57 1.97
N ARG A 265 9.61 -17.45 3.22
CA ARG A 265 8.95 -18.11 4.37
C ARG A 265 7.53 -17.58 4.62
N MET A 266 7.35 -16.26 4.59
CA MET A 266 6.04 -15.63 4.78
C MET A 266 5.06 -16.03 3.68
N LYS A 267 5.51 -16.02 2.42
CA LYS A 267 4.74 -16.51 1.26
C LYS A 267 4.35 -17.97 1.45
N ALA A 268 5.32 -18.87 1.66
CA ALA A 268 5.06 -20.30 1.79
C ALA A 268 4.08 -20.63 2.93
N LYS A 269 4.12 -19.87 4.03
CA LYS A 269 3.28 -20.13 5.20
C LYS A 269 1.86 -19.56 5.11
N PHE A 270 1.70 -18.35 4.55
CA PHE A 270 0.42 -17.62 4.63
C PHE A 270 -0.25 -17.40 3.27
N TRP A 271 0.44 -17.72 2.18
CA TRP A 271 -0.04 -17.60 0.81
C TRP A 271 0.22 -18.90 0.02
N PRO A 272 -0.37 -20.04 0.44
CA PRO A 272 -0.24 -21.30 -0.30
C PRO A 272 -0.82 -21.21 -1.72
N ASP A 273 -1.76 -20.28 -1.92
CA ASP A 273 -2.42 -19.88 -3.17
C ASP A 273 -1.78 -18.62 -3.80
N TRP A 274 -0.48 -18.38 -3.57
CA TRP A 274 0.21 -17.18 -4.06
C TRP A 274 0.05 -17.00 -5.57
N ASN A 275 0.18 -18.09 -6.32
CA ASN A 275 0.12 -18.05 -7.76
C ASN A 275 -1.27 -17.57 -8.18
N GLU A 276 -2.35 -18.13 -7.67
CA GLU A 276 -3.74 -17.73 -7.94
C GLU A 276 -4.02 -16.26 -7.59
N CYS A 277 -3.24 -15.69 -6.66
CA CYS A 277 -3.32 -14.30 -6.26
C CYS A 277 -2.50 -13.32 -7.13
N ILE A 278 -1.83 -13.76 -8.19
CA ILE A 278 -1.03 -12.88 -9.08
C ILE A 278 -1.37 -13.09 -10.55
N THR A 279 -1.08 -12.09 -11.38
CA THR A 279 -1.34 -12.16 -12.83
C THR A 279 -0.17 -12.75 -13.64
N GLU A 280 0.86 -13.25 -12.96
CA GLU A 280 2.10 -13.80 -13.56
C GLU A 280 2.68 -12.91 -14.67
N GLY A 281 2.99 -11.66 -14.33
CA GLY A 281 3.50 -10.71 -15.31
C GLY A 281 2.50 -10.37 -16.42
N TRP A 282 1.20 -10.35 -16.09
CA TRP A 282 0.09 -10.06 -17.02
C TRP A 282 -0.23 -11.17 -18.02
N THR A 283 0.31 -12.36 -17.83
CA THR A 283 0.07 -13.51 -18.72
C THR A 283 -1.26 -14.20 -18.43
N ARG A 284 -1.89 -13.94 -17.28
CA ARG A 284 -3.21 -14.48 -16.92
C ARG A 284 -4.09 -13.51 -16.13
N THR A 285 -5.38 -13.83 -16.09
CA THR A 285 -6.33 -13.28 -15.12
C THR A 285 -6.12 -13.98 -13.77
N ALA A 286 -5.99 -13.19 -12.70
CA ALA A 286 -5.97 -13.75 -11.36
C ALA A 286 -7.42 -13.99 -10.92
N GLU A 287 -7.80 -15.25 -10.76
CA GLU A 287 -9.16 -15.69 -10.48
C GLU A 287 -9.28 -16.07 -9.00
N PHE A 288 -9.59 -15.12 -8.12
CA PHE A 288 -10.15 -15.53 -6.84
C PHE A 288 -11.13 -14.50 -6.28
N PHE A 289 -12.41 -14.89 -6.27
CA PHE A 289 -13.54 -14.16 -5.71
C PHE A 289 -14.22 -14.91 -4.56
N GLY A 290 -13.63 -16.01 -4.08
CA GLY A 290 -14.21 -16.83 -3.00
C GLY A 290 -13.64 -16.46 -1.63
N PRO A 291 -14.36 -16.76 -0.53
CA PRO A 291 -13.76 -16.72 0.79
C PRO A 291 -12.68 -17.79 0.90
N ILE A 292 -11.55 -17.48 1.55
CA ILE A 292 -10.62 -18.53 1.97
C ILE A 292 -11.30 -19.30 3.10
N ILE A 293 -11.85 -20.47 2.77
CA ILE A 293 -12.42 -21.37 3.77
C ILE A 293 -11.24 -22.07 4.44
N TYR A 294 -10.90 -21.64 5.65
CA TYR A 294 -9.98 -22.38 6.50
C TYR A 294 -10.67 -23.68 6.91
N ASN A 295 -10.16 -24.81 6.44
CA ASN A 295 -10.55 -26.11 7.00
C ASN A 295 -10.15 -26.11 8.48
N THR A 296 -11.11 -25.90 9.36
CA THR A 296 -10.98 -26.17 10.79
C THR A 296 -10.96 -27.69 10.96
N LYS A 297 -9.76 -28.25 11.10
CA LYS A 297 -9.57 -29.52 11.80
C LYS A 297 -9.25 -29.23 13.25
#